data_AF-A0A2W4RC73-F1
#
_entry.id   AF-A0A2W4RC73-F1
#
_cell.length_a   1.000
_cell.length_b   1.000
_cell.length_c   1.000
_cell.angle_alpha   90.00
_cell.angle_beta   90.00
_cell.angle_gamma   90.00
#
_symmetry.space_group_name_H-M   'P 1'
#
loop_
_entity.id
_entity.type
_entity.pdbx_description
1 polymer ?
#
loop_
_entity_poly.entity_id
_entity_poly.type
_entity_poly.pdbx_seq_one_letter_code
_entity_poly.pdbx_strand_id
1 'polypeptide(L)'
;MDGAQASAIHQALVSVQDAVTQMTFSSCDKDDVLELIERVENELHSPHPNLALMCTFLNSIARSLRAQPEAREACLAIEEAIEKAGMPSTWQSGI
;
A
#
# COMPACT_ATOMS: atom_id res chain seq x y z
N MET A 1 10.16 -11.91 6.48
CA MET A 1 9.62 -11.60 5.14
C MET A 1 10.63 -12.07 4.14
N ASP A 2 10.20 -12.92 3.21
CA ASP A 2 11.07 -13.45 2.16
C ASP A 2 11.15 -12.48 0.97
N GLY A 3 12.20 -12.56 0.16
CA GLY A 3 12.44 -11.62 -0.94
C GLY A 3 11.30 -11.54 -1.97
N ALA A 4 10.57 -12.63 -2.18
CA ALA A 4 9.39 -12.66 -3.05
C ALA A 4 8.21 -11.84 -2.48
N GLN A 5 8.01 -11.87 -1.16
CA GLN A 5 6.97 -11.10 -0.49
C GLN A 5 7.31 -9.60 -0.53
N ALA A 6 8.57 -9.25 -0.24
CA ALA A 6 9.06 -7.89 -0.34
C ALA A 6 8.87 -7.31 -1.75
N SER A 7 9.21 -8.09 -2.78
CA SER A 7 9.05 -7.70 -4.18
C SER A 7 7.58 -7.49 -4.57
N ALA A 8 6.67 -8.34 -4.06
CA ALA A 8 5.24 -8.19 -4.30
C ALA A 8 4.68 -6.90 -3.69
N ILE A 9 5.09 -6.58 -2.45
CA ILE A 9 4.71 -5.32 -1.78
C ILE A 9 5.26 -4.12 -2.54
N HIS A 10 6.54 -4.13 -2.91
CA HIS A 10 7.15 -3.06 -3.70
C HIS A 10 6.40 -2.82 -5.02
N GLN A 11 6.10 -3.89 -5.77
CA GLN A 11 5.39 -3.77 -7.03
C GLN A 11 3.97 -3.20 -6.86
N ALA A 12 3.28 -3.55 -5.77
CA ALA A 12 1.98 -2.96 -5.44
C ALA A 12 2.11 -1.46 -5.15
N LEU A 13 3.12 -1.05 -4.38
CA LEU A 13 3.37 0.36 -4.05
C LEU A 13 3.69 1.20 -5.29
N VAL A 14 4.45 0.65 -6.25
CA VAL A 14 4.70 1.31 -7.54
C VAL A 14 3.40 1.56 -8.31
N SER A 15 2.50 0.57 -8.39
CA SER A 15 1.21 0.72 -9.05
C SER A 15 0.33 1.78 -8.37
N VAL A 16 0.42 1.90 -7.04
CA VAL A 16 -0.30 2.92 -6.27
C VAL A 16 0.26 4.31 -6.57
N GLN A 17 1.58 4.46 -6.56
CA GLN A 17 2.24 5.72 -6.87
C GLN A 17 1.88 6.21 -8.28
N ASP A 18 1.85 5.29 -9.25
CA ASP A 18 1.43 5.60 -10.62
C ASP A 18 -0.03 6.07 -10.66
N ALA A 19 -0.95 5.35 -10.02
CA ALA A 19 -2.35 5.73 -9.94
C ALA A 19 -2.54 7.13 -9.31
N VAL A 20 -1.90 7.38 -8.16
CA VAL A 20 -2.03 8.66 -7.43
C VAL A 20 -1.39 9.83 -8.19
N THR A 21 -0.35 9.59 -9.00
CA THR A 21 0.32 10.64 -9.77
C THR A 21 -0.39 10.97 -11.08
N GLN A 22 -1.08 10.01 -11.69
CA GLN A 22 -1.82 10.20 -12.95
C GLN A 22 -3.27 10.65 -12.76
N MET A 23 -3.88 10.36 -11.61
CA MET A 23 -5.30 10.64 -11.33
C MET A 23 -5.52 12.01 -10.69
N THR A 24 -6.76 12.50 -10.73
CA THR A 24 -7.22 13.70 -10.03
C THR A 24 -7.38 13.45 -8.52
N PHE A 25 -6.29 13.05 -7.86
CA PHE A 25 -6.21 13.09 -6.40
C PHE A 25 -6.12 14.54 -5.93
N SER A 26 -6.78 14.85 -4.82
CA SER A 26 -6.52 16.12 -4.14
C SER A 26 -5.05 16.14 -3.68
N SER A 27 -4.38 17.29 -3.74
CA SER A 27 -2.95 17.37 -3.37
C SER A 27 -2.69 16.89 -1.94
N CYS A 28 -3.62 17.14 -1.02
CA CYS A 28 -3.54 16.71 0.37
C CYS A 28 -3.56 15.17 0.48
N ASP A 29 -4.55 14.52 -0.15
CA ASP A 29 -4.68 13.06 -0.12
C ASP A 29 -3.51 12.37 -0.85
N LYS A 30 -2.98 13.01 -1.90
CA LYS A 30 -1.82 12.53 -2.64
C LYS A 30 -0.57 12.51 -1.77
N ASP A 31 -0.25 13.63 -1.11
CA ASP A 31 0.96 13.73 -0.29
C ASP A 31 0.90 12.75 0.90
N ASP A 32 -0.28 12.57 1.51
CA ASP A 32 -0.48 11.58 2.58
C ASP A 32 -0.23 10.14 2.10
N VAL A 33 -0.74 9.76 0.92
CA VAL A 33 -0.52 8.42 0.36
C VAL A 33 0.94 8.22 -0.03
N LEU A 34 1.59 9.22 -0.63
CA LEU A 34 3.00 9.14 -0.98
C LEU A 34 3.90 8.98 0.26
N GLU A 35 3.61 9.70 1.35
CA GLU A 35 4.33 9.54 2.62
C GLU A 35 4.18 8.12 3.17
N LEU A 36 2.98 7.54 3.11
CA LEU A 36 2.75 6.16 3.55
C LEU A 36 3.51 5.15 2.67
N ILE A 37 3.57 5.37 1.36
CA ILE A 37 4.37 4.54 0.43
C ILE A 37 5.85 4.58 0.84
N GLU A 38 6.41 5.76 1.04
CA GLU A 38 7.80 5.92 1.45
C GLU A 38 8.10 5.22 2.78
N ARG A 39 7.18 5.27 3.74
CA ARG A 39 7.33 4.55 5.02
C ARG A 39 7.36 3.04 4.83
N VAL A 40 6.49 2.48 3.98
CA VAL A 40 6.53 1.03 3.72
C VAL A 40 7.80 0.64 2.97
N GLU A 41 8.24 1.43 1.98
CA GLU A 41 9.50 1.21 1.28
C GLU A 41 10.70 1.22 2.23
N ASN A 42 10.75 2.17 3.18
CA ASN A 42 11.81 2.20 4.18
C ASN A 42 11.81 0.94 5.06
N GLU A 43 10.64 0.43 5.45
CA GLU A 43 10.55 -0.83 6.19
C GLU A 43 10.98 -2.03 5.34
N LEU A 44 10.66 -2.07 4.04
CA LEU A 44 11.11 -3.13 3.12
C LEU A 44 12.64 -3.24 3.05
N HIS A 45 13.34 -2.10 3.12
CA HIS A 45 14.81 -2.03 3.07
C HIS A 45 15.47 -2.15 4.46
N SER A 46 14.68 -2.24 5.54
CA SER A 46 15.18 -2.39 6.90
C SER A 46 15.75 -3.80 7.12
N PRO A 47 16.85 -3.95 7.88
CA PRO A 47 17.34 -5.27 8.29
C PRO A 47 16.33 -6.04 9.16
N HIS A 48 15.43 -5.32 9.83
CA HIS A 48 14.37 -5.88 10.68
C HIS A 48 13.04 -5.17 10.38
N PRO A 49 12.34 -5.55 9.30
CA PRO A 49 11.09 -4.91 8.91
C PRO A 49 10.01 -5.10 9.98
N ASN A 50 9.34 -4.02 10.35
CA ASN A 50 8.19 -4.07 11.24
C ASN A 50 6.92 -4.43 10.44
N LEU A 51 6.66 -5.73 10.33
CA LEU A 51 5.53 -6.27 9.57
C LEU A 51 4.17 -5.76 10.05
N ALA A 52 4.01 -5.52 11.36
CA ALA A 52 2.77 -4.99 11.91
C ALA A 52 2.54 -3.54 11.43
N LEU A 53 3.59 -2.72 11.46
CA LEU A 53 3.54 -1.34 10.99
C LEU A 53 3.29 -1.27 9.48
N MET A 54 4.00 -2.09 8.69
CA MET A 54 3.77 -2.21 7.25
C MET A 54 2.32 -2.60 6.94
N CYS A 55 1.78 -3.59 7.65
CA CYS A 55 0.39 -4.01 7.50
C CYS A 55 -0.58 -2.85 7.78
N THR A 56 -0.35 -2.07 8.83
CA THR A 56 -1.15 -0.87 9.12
C THR A 56 -1.10 0.14 7.98
N PHE A 57 0.08 0.46 7.47
CA PHE A 57 0.24 1.42 6.39
C PHE A 57 -0.38 0.95 5.07
N LEU A 58 -0.15 -0.31 4.68
CA LEU A 58 -0.75 -0.89 3.48
C LEU A 58 -2.29 -0.86 3.53
N ASN A 59 -2.88 -1.18 4.69
CA ASN A 59 -4.32 -1.07 4.88
C ASN A 59 -4.81 0.38 4.85
N SER A 60 -4.03 1.34 5.36
CA SER A 60 -4.36 2.76 5.30
C SER A 60 -4.33 3.27 3.85
N ILE A 61 -3.30 2.91 3.09
CA ILE A 61 -3.19 3.25 1.66
C ILE A 61 -4.39 2.70 0.90
N ALA A 62 -4.69 1.40 1.04
CA ALA A 62 -5.84 0.78 0.36
C ALA A 62 -7.18 1.45 0.73
N ARG A 63 -7.34 1.90 1.98
CA ARG A 63 -8.52 2.64 2.42
C ARG A 63 -8.63 4.03 1.77
N SER A 64 -7.53 4.75 1.62
CA SER A 64 -7.51 6.06 0.91
C SER A 64 -7.84 5.89 -0.57
N LEU A 65 -7.27 4.87 -1.21
CA LEU A 65 -7.52 4.58 -2.62
C LEU A 65 -8.96 4.11 -2.87
N ARG A 66 -9.60 3.41 -1.91
CA ARG A 66 -10.99 2.94 -2.04
C ARG A 66 -12.00 4.06 -2.34
N ALA A 67 -11.73 5.28 -1.89
CA ALA A 67 -12.59 6.43 -2.18
C ALA A 67 -12.58 6.82 -3.67
N GLN A 68 -11.60 6.32 -4.44
CA GLN A 68 -11.38 6.65 -5.85
C GLN A 68 -11.63 5.41 -6.72
N PRO A 69 -12.71 5.39 -7.52
CA PRO A 69 -13.02 4.29 -8.44
C PRO A 69 -11.87 3.95 -9.39
N GLU A 70 -11.12 4.96 -9.82
CA GLU A 70 -9.99 4.87 -10.74
C GLU A 70 -8.81 4.11 -10.13
N ALA A 71 -8.63 4.17 -8.80
CA ALA A 71 -7.54 3.49 -8.10
C ALA A 71 -7.84 2.02 -7.74
N ARG A 72 -8.94 1.46 -8.24
CA ARG A 72 -9.40 0.11 -7.89
C ARG A 72 -8.36 -0.97 -8.18
N GLU A 73 -7.66 -0.89 -9.31
CA GLU A 73 -6.62 -1.87 -9.66
C GLU A 73 -5.44 -1.81 -8.68
N ALA A 74 -5.06 -0.60 -8.23
CA ALA A 74 -4.04 -0.42 -7.21
C ALA A 74 -4.48 -0.99 -5.85
N CYS A 75 -5.75 -0.84 -5.46
CA CYS A 75 -6.29 -1.48 -4.25
C CYS A 75 -6.16 -3.01 -4.28
N LEU A 76 -6.50 -3.62 -5.43
CA LEU A 76 -6.40 -5.08 -5.60
C LEU A 76 -4.95 -5.55 -5.56
N ALA A 77 -4.02 -4.78 -6.11
CA ALA A 77 -2.58 -5.08 -6.03
C ALA A 77 -2.08 -5.06 -4.58
N ILE A 78 -2.51 -4.09 -3.77
CA ILE A 78 -2.17 -4.05 -2.33
C ILE A 78 -2.76 -5.26 -1.61
N GLU A 79 -4.03 -5.60 -1.87
CA GLU A 79 -4.68 -6.75 -1.25
C GLU A 79 -3.94 -8.05 -1.54
N GLU A 80 -3.60 -8.30 -2.81
CA GLU A 80 -2.84 -9.47 -3.20
C GLU A 80 -1.45 -9.50 -2.52
N ALA A 81 -0.79 -8.35 -2.38
CA ALA A 81 0.50 -8.25 -1.70
C ALA A 81 0.39 -8.52 -0.19
N ILE A 82 -0.64 -8.01 0.48
CA ILE A 82 -0.96 -8.27 1.89
C ILE A 82 -1.18 -9.78 2.10
N GLU A 83 -1.99 -10.41 1.25
CA GLU A 83 -2.28 -11.85 1.33
C GLU A 83 -1.04 -12.71 1.09
N LYS A 84 -0.23 -12.40 0.07
CA LYS A 84 1.05 -13.09 -0.20
C LYS A 84 2.06 -12.93 0.94
N ALA A 85 2.01 -11.80 1.64
CA ALA A 85 2.84 -11.56 2.83
C ALA A 85 2.31 -12.24 4.10
N GLY A 86 1.12 -12.87 4.05
CA GLY A 86 0.46 -13.46 5.21
C GLY A 86 -0.03 -12.43 6.21
N MET A 87 -0.23 -11.18 5.77
CA MET A 87 -0.71 -10.07 6.60
C MET A 87 -2.25 -10.01 6.56
N PRO A 88 -2.91 -9.52 7.63
CA PRO A 88 -4.36 -9.35 7.62
C PRO A 88 -4.80 -8.15 6.76
N SER A 89 -5.63 -8.43 5.76
CA SER A 89 -6.37 -7.40 5.00
C SER A 89 -7.60 -6.95 5.80
N THR A 90 -7.60 -5.70 6.26
CA THR A 90 -8.64 -5.11 7.12
C THR A 90 -9.27 -3.86 6.53
N TRP A 91 -8.75 -3.35 5.40
CA TRP A 91 -9.25 -2.13 4.76
C TRP A 91 -10.67 -2.29 4.15
N GLN A 92 -11.07 -3.52 3.82
CA GLN A 92 -12.42 -3.84 3.34
C GLN A 92 -13.46 -3.90 4.47
N SER A 93 -13.06 -4.42 5.62
CA SER A 93 -13.85 -4.47 6.85
C SER A 93 -13.88 -3.07 7.48
N GLY A 94 -14.83 -2.24 7.06
CA GLY A 94 -14.98 -0.90 7.60
C GLY A 94 -15.20 -0.90 9.11
N ILE A 95 -14.17 -0.51 9.85
CA ILE A 95 -14.22 0.04 11.22
C ILE A 95 -13.22 1.19 11.27
#